data_AF-A0A8T4G173-F1
#
_entry.id   AF-A0A8T4G173-F1
#
_cell.length_a   1.000
_cell.length_b   1.000
_cell.length_c   1.000
_cell.angle_alpha   90.00
_cell.angle_beta   90.00
_cell.angle_gamma   90.00
#
_symmetry.space_group_name_H-M   'P 1'
#
loop_
_entity.id
_entity.type
_entity.pdbx_description
1 polymer ?
#
loop_
_entity_poly.entity_id
_entity_poly.type
_entity_poly.pdbx_seq_one_letter_code
_entity_poly.pdbx_strand_id
1 'polypeptide(L)'
;MSEVKTLTIQEEEDIIARAMAEWESKHVQVLIDDDSIPENVHYLPLESLIEFLEQQEIPTKVIIAGENYLIRLRKYVDYEEFKEFIYSLSDFLRRGHWIKAVWSKEKRAIIVKRWRR
;
A
#
# COMPACT_ATOMS: atom_id res chain seq x y z
N MET A 1 -32.21 27.77 22.37
CA MET A 1 -32.88 26.60 21.73
C MET A 1 -32.01 26.25 20.54
N SER A 2 -31.09 25.30 20.69
CA SER A 2 -30.19 24.92 19.60
C SER A 2 -30.97 24.08 18.60
N GLU A 3 -31.06 24.56 17.35
CA GLU A 3 -31.71 23.85 16.26
C GLU A 3 -31.02 22.50 16.05
N VAL A 4 -31.73 21.41 16.35
CA VAL A 4 -31.29 20.06 16.01
C VAL A 4 -31.48 19.91 14.51
N LYS A 5 -30.40 20.10 13.74
CA LYS A 5 -30.34 19.75 12.32
C LYS A 5 -30.40 18.23 12.21
N THR A 6 -31.60 17.68 12.02
CA THR A 6 -31.79 16.28 11.63
C THR A 6 -31.33 16.14 10.19
N LEU A 7 -30.14 15.55 9.98
CA LEU A 7 -29.68 15.12 8.67
C LEU A 7 -30.66 14.09 8.12
N THR A 8 -30.95 14.16 6.82
CA THR A 8 -31.70 13.12 6.13
C THR A 8 -30.81 11.87 5.97
N ILE A 9 -31.41 10.67 5.93
CA ILE A 9 -30.69 9.39 5.81
C ILE A 9 -29.64 9.42 4.67
N GLN A 10 -29.96 10.14 3.59
CA GLN A 10 -29.10 10.30 2.42
C GLN A 10 -27.87 11.20 2.67
N GLU A 11 -28.00 12.22 3.52
CA GLU A 11 -26.86 13.05 3.96
C GLU A 11 -25.95 12.28 4.93
N GLU A 12 -26.51 11.40 5.76
CA GLU A 12 -25.71 10.51 6.62
C GLU A 12 -24.92 9.49 5.79
N GLU A 13 -25.53 8.90 4.76
CA GLU A 13 -24.85 7.98 3.83
C GLU A 13 -23.71 8.67 3.06
N ASP A 14 -23.92 9.90 2.59
CA ASP A 14 -22.88 10.68 1.90
C ASP A 14 -21.72 11.07 2.83
N ILE A 15 -22.01 11.38 4.10
CA ILE A 15 -20.98 11.65 5.11
C ILE A 15 -20.20 10.38 5.42
N ILE A 16 -20.86 9.22 5.53
CA ILE A 16 -20.20 7.93 5.74
C ILE A 16 -19.36 7.56 4.53
N ALA A 17 -19.88 7.72 3.31
CA ALA A 17 -19.15 7.44 2.07
C ALA A 17 -17.93 8.35 1.91
N ARG A 18 -18.05 9.65 2.23
CA ARG A 18 -16.90 10.58 2.26
C ARG A 18 -15.93 10.26 3.37
N ALA A 19 -16.40 9.91 4.56
CA ALA A 19 -15.54 9.53 5.67
C ALA A 19 -14.83 8.20 5.41
N MET A 20 -15.47 7.24 4.73
CA MET A 20 -14.88 6.00 4.26
C MET A 20 -13.86 6.25 3.15
N ALA A 21 -14.19 7.10 2.16
CA ALA A 21 -13.26 7.48 1.11
C ALA A 21 -12.05 8.27 1.64
N GLU A 22 -12.25 9.16 2.63
CA GLU A 22 -11.16 9.82 3.34
C GLU A 22 -10.36 8.86 4.23
N TRP A 23 -11.03 7.88 4.83
CA TRP A 23 -10.37 6.86 5.65
C TRP A 23 -9.53 5.93 4.78
N GLU A 24 -10.05 5.50 3.63
CA GLU A 24 -9.35 4.76 2.58
C GLU A 24 -8.19 5.58 2.01
N SER A 25 -8.35 6.89 1.75
CA SER A 25 -7.25 7.74 1.26
C SER A 25 -6.17 8.01 2.31
N LYS A 26 -6.49 7.89 3.61
CA LYS A 26 -5.54 7.99 4.73
C LYS A 26 -4.82 6.66 5.03
N HIS A 27 -4.98 5.61 4.21
CA HIS A 27 -4.38 4.29 4.45
C HIS A 27 -2.86 4.19 4.23
N VAL A 28 -2.19 5.25 3.77
CA VAL A 28 -0.73 5.23 3.59
C VAL A 28 -0.04 5.91 4.80
N GLN A 29 0.23 5.13 5.84
CA GLN A 29 1.19 5.56 6.87
C GLN A 29 2.61 5.34 6.33
N VAL A 30 3.17 6.38 5.72
CA VAL A 30 4.59 6.45 5.39
C VAL A 30 5.36 6.74 6.68
N LEU A 31 5.99 5.71 7.26
CA LEU A 31 7.03 5.91 8.27
C LEU A 31 8.36 5.99 7.54
N ILE A 32 9.00 7.16 7.56
CA ILE A 32 10.29 7.40 6.92
C ILE A 32 11.36 7.30 8.01
N ASP A 33 12.20 6.28 7.94
CA ASP A 33 13.53 6.27 8.57
C ASP A 33 14.54 6.44 7.42
N ASP A 34 15.11 7.65 7.27
CA ASP A 34 15.78 8.11 6.04
C ASP A 34 17.33 8.13 6.09
N ASP A 35 17.96 7.23 6.84
CA ASP A 35 19.39 7.40 7.16
C ASP A 35 20.39 6.61 6.29
N SER A 36 20.02 5.99 5.15
CA SER A 36 21.01 5.19 4.38
C SER A 36 20.64 4.99 2.90
N ILE A 37 20.83 5.99 2.04
CA ILE A 37 20.51 5.85 0.62
C ILE A 37 21.67 6.32 -0.30
N PRO A 38 22.12 5.52 -1.29
CA PRO A 38 23.22 5.91 -2.19
C PRO A 38 22.84 6.96 -3.26
N GLU A 39 23.76 7.86 -3.61
CA GLU A 39 23.51 9.02 -4.49
C GLU A 39 23.33 8.72 -6.00
N ASN A 40 23.51 7.48 -6.47
CA ASN A 40 23.50 7.13 -7.91
C ASN A 40 22.65 5.90 -8.23
N VAL A 41 21.46 5.78 -7.64
CA VAL A 41 20.59 4.61 -7.81
C VAL A 41 19.25 5.01 -8.41
N HIS A 42 18.66 4.12 -9.20
CA HIS A 42 17.30 4.28 -9.67
C HIS A 42 16.35 3.84 -8.57
N TYR A 43 15.33 4.65 -8.27
CA TYR A 43 14.32 4.35 -7.26
C TYR A 43 13.02 3.86 -7.86
N LEU A 44 12.44 2.82 -7.26
CA LEU A 44 11.06 2.44 -7.48
C LEU A 44 10.20 3.56 -6.89
N PRO A 45 9.49 4.34 -7.72
CA PRO A 45 8.64 5.42 -7.22
C PRO A 45 7.57 4.83 -6.30
N LEU A 46 7.43 5.43 -5.11
CA LEU A 46 6.47 4.96 -4.13
C LEU A 46 5.04 5.11 -4.67
N GLU A 47 4.79 6.20 -5.38
CA GLU A 47 3.50 6.52 -6.01
C GLU A 47 3.10 5.43 -6.99
N SER A 48 3.99 5.02 -7.90
CA SER A 48 3.70 3.93 -8.85
C SER A 48 3.44 2.59 -8.17
N LEU A 49 4.14 2.31 -7.06
CA LEU A 49 3.88 1.10 -6.27
C LEU A 49 2.51 1.17 -5.59
N ILE A 50 2.14 2.33 -5.03
CA ILE A 50 0.83 2.53 -4.39
C ILE A 50 -0.28 2.42 -5.42
N GLU A 51 -0.19 3.10 -6.56
CA GLU A 51 -1.18 3.04 -7.64
C GLU A 51 -1.42 1.60 -8.10
N PHE A 52 -0.36 0.80 -8.24
CA PHE A 52 -0.48 -0.63 -8.56
C PHE A 52 -1.22 -1.41 -7.46
N LEU A 53 -0.90 -1.15 -6.18
CA LEU A 53 -1.48 -1.84 -5.03
C LEU A 53 -2.95 -1.47 -4.81
N GLU A 54 -3.34 -0.24 -5.10
CA GLU A 54 -4.75 0.23 -5.03
C GLU A 54 -5.63 -0.41 -6.10
N GLN A 55 -5.06 -0.87 -7.21
CA GLN A 55 -5.76 -1.64 -8.24
C GLN A 55 -5.98 -3.11 -7.86
N GLN A 56 -5.37 -3.59 -6.77
CA GLN A 56 -5.54 -4.97 -6.31
C GLN A 56 -6.73 -5.06 -5.33
N GLU A 57 -7.47 -6.17 -5.37
CA GLU A 57 -8.58 -6.43 -4.41
C GLU A 57 -8.10 -6.65 -2.97
N ILE A 58 -6.79 -6.83 -2.78
CA ILE A 58 -6.20 -7.11 -1.48
C ILE A 58 -5.75 -5.79 -0.84
N PRO A 59 -6.38 -5.36 0.27
CA PRO A 59 -5.98 -4.15 0.96
C PRO A 59 -4.60 -4.34 1.56
N THR A 60 -3.69 -3.42 1.24
CA THR A 60 -2.29 -3.46 1.70
C THR A 60 -1.89 -2.21 2.49
N LYS A 61 -0.74 -2.30 3.16
CA LYS A 61 -0.06 -1.19 3.83
C LYS A 61 1.40 -1.22 3.41
N VAL A 62 1.90 -0.14 2.84
CA VAL A 62 3.32 0.02 2.51
C VAL A 62 4.02 0.76 3.65
N ILE A 63 5.16 0.23 4.10
CA ILE A 63 6.03 0.83 5.11
C ILE A 63 7.41 0.98 4.48
N ILE A 64 8.02 2.16 4.59
CA ILE A 64 9.40 2.36 4.16
C ILE A 64 10.32 1.90 5.30
N ALA A 65 11.25 0.99 5.02
CA ALA A 65 12.19 0.45 5.99
C ALA A 65 13.59 0.40 5.39
N GLY A 66 14.35 1.49 5.56
CA GLY A 66 15.68 1.66 4.97
C GLY A 66 15.65 1.47 3.46
N GLU A 67 16.39 0.48 2.97
CA GLU A 67 16.48 0.15 1.53
C GLU A 67 15.26 -0.59 0.95
N ASN A 68 14.24 -0.89 1.76
CA ASN A 68 13.11 -1.72 1.34
C ASN A 68 11.76 -1.04 1.57
N TYR A 69 10.80 -1.34 0.71
CA TYR A 69 9.38 -1.24 1.00
C TYR A 69 8.90 -2.56 1.61
N LEU A 70 8.18 -2.46 2.73
CA LEU A 70 7.49 -3.58 3.36
C LEU A 70 5.99 -3.45 3.09
N ILE A 71 5.44 -4.39 2.32
CA ILE A 71 4.03 -4.43 1.97
C ILE A 71 3.36 -5.46 2.87
N ARG A 72 2.47 -4.99 3.76
CA ARG A 72 1.68 -5.83 4.67
C ARG A 72 0.26 -5.97 4.16
N LEU A 73 -0.28 -7.18 4.20
CA LEU A 73 -1.69 -7.43 3.90
C LEU A 73 -2.53 -7.01 5.12
N ARG A 74 -3.65 -6.34 4.91
CA ARG A 74 -4.56 -5.88 5.98
C ARG A 74 -5.67 -6.88 6.30
N LYS A 75 -5.95 -7.80 5.38
CA LYS A 75 -6.89 -8.92 5.58
C LYS A 75 -6.14 -10.25 5.55
N TYR A 76 -6.75 -11.28 6.11
CA TYR A 76 -6.33 -12.64 5.81
C TYR A 76 -6.67 -12.95 4.35
N VAL A 77 -5.74 -13.59 3.66
CA VAL A 77 -5.81 -13.92 2.23
C VAL A 77 -5.49 -15.41 2.14
N ASP A 78 -6.27 -16.15 1.37
CA ASP A 78 -5.95 -17.55 1.13
C ASP A 78 -4.69 -17.71 0.27
N TYR A 79 -4.18 -18.94 0.18
CA TYR A 79 -2.90 -19.17 -0.49
C TYR A 79 -2.94 -18.90 -2.00
N GLU A 80 -4.06 -19.16 -2.68
CA GLU A 80 -4.16 -18.95 -4.12
C GLU A 80 -4.31 -17.46 -4.44
N GLU A 81 -5.17 -16.72 -3.72
CA GLU A 81 -5.30 -15.26 -3.84
C GLU A 81 -3.94 -14.57 -3.52
N PHE A 82 -3.24 -15.05 -2.49
CA PHE A 82 -1.90 -14.54 -2.15
C PHE A 82 -0.87 -14.80 -3.26
N LYS A 83 -0.91 -15.99 -3.86
CA LYS A 83 0.01 -16.39 -4.91
C LYS A 83 -0.23 -15.55 -6.16
N GLU A 84 -1.47 -15.35 -6.58
CA GLU A 84 -1.84 -14.46 -7.69
C GLU A 84 -1.37 -13.02 -7.45
N PHE A 85 -1.57 -12.50 -6.24
CA PHE A 85 -1.05 -11.19 -5.84
C PHE A 85 0.47 -11.09 -5.98
N ILE A 86 1.22 -12.07 -5.49
CA ILE A 86 2.69 -12.10 -5.60
C ILE A 86 3.13 -12.18 -7.08
N TYR A 87 2.42 -12.93 -7.91
CA TYR A 87 2.70 -12.99 -9.35
C TYR A 87 2.45 -11.64 -10.02
N SER A 88 1.30 -11.01 -9.76
CA SER A 88 0.94 -9.69 -10.27
C SER A 88 1.99 -8.65 -9.87
N LEU A 89 2.35 -8.59 -8.59
CA LEU A 89 3.38 -7.70 -8.06
C LEU A 89 4.76 -7.97 -8.70
N SER A 90 5.12 -9.25 -8.86
CA SER A 90 6.40 -9.62 -9.50
C SER A 90 6.44 -9.20 -10.97
N ASP A 91 5.32 -9.28 -11.70
CA ASP A 91 5.25 -8.86 -13.09
C ASP A 91 5.32 -7.32 -13.23
N PHE A 92 4.61 -6.58 -12.38
CA PHE A 92 4.72 -5.13 -12.27
C PHE A 92 6.18 -4.70 -12.05
N LEU A 93 6.85 -5.31 -11.06
CA LEU A 93 8.25 -5.03 -10.75
C LEU A 93 9.15 -5.37 -11.95
N ARG A 94 8.93 -6.52 -12.60
CA ARG A 94 9.71 -6.93 -13.78
C ARG A 94 9.58 -5.96 -14.94
N ARG A 95 8.38 -5.44 -15.24
CA ARG A 95 8.15 -4.44 -16.30
C ARG A 95 8.88 -3.13 -16.02
N GLY A 96 8.97 -2.73 -14.75
CA GLY A 96 9.78 -1.58 -14.32
C GLY A 96 11.27 -1.88 -14.15
N HIS A 97 11.73 -3.10 -14.48
CA HIS A 97 13.09 -3.59 -14.27
C HIS A 97 13.57 -3.53 -12.81
N TRP A 98 12.63 -3.72 -11.87
CA TRP A 98 12.85 -3.78 -10.43
C TRP A 98 13.09 -5.21 -9.92
N ILE A 99 13.69 -5.30 -8.74
CA ILE A 99 14.02 -6.58 -8.08
C ILE A 99 12.73 -7.26 -7.59
N LYS A 100 12.71 -8.59 -7.61
CA LYS A 100 11.57 -9.43 -7.23
C LYS A 100 11.10 -9.17 -5.78
N ALA A 101 9.79 -9.19 -5.59
CA ALA A 101 9.15 -9.20 -4.28
C ALA A 101 9.39 -10.54 -3.54
N VAL A 102 9.72 -10.49 -2.25
CA VAL A 102 9.97 -11.68 -1.43
C VAL A 102 9.13 -11.66 -0.15
N TRP A 103 8.40 -12.73 0.13
CA TRP A 103 7.70 -12.88 1.39
C TRP A 103 8.68 -13.14 2.55
N SER A 104 8.61 -12.32 3.60
CA SER A 104 9.32 -12.54 4.86
C SER A 104 8.35 -13.00 5.94
N LYS A 105 8.55 -14.23 6.42
CA LYS A 105 7.79 -14.79 7.55
C LYS A 105 8.03 -14.01 8.84
N GLU A 106 9.28 -13.60 9.08
CA GLU A 106 9.69 -12.85 10.28
C GLU A 106 8.99 -11.49 10.34
N LYS A 107 9.03 -10.72 9.24
CA LYS A 107 8.41 -9.40 9.19
C LYS A 107 6.91 -9.43 8.91
N ARG A 108 6.35 -10.62 8.61
CA ARG A 108 4.99 -10.87 8.13
C ARG A 108 4.60 -9.89 7.02
N ALA A 109 5.52 -9.69 6.08
CA ALA A 109 5.41 -8.68 5.03
C ALA A 109 6.13 -9.13 3.76
N ILE A 110 5.69 -8.60 2.63
CA ILE A 110 6.35 -8.72 1.35
C ILE A 110 7.41 -7.62 1.27
N ILE A 111 8.64 -8.00 0.97
CA ILE A 111 9.79 -7.10 0.89
C ILE A 111 10.06 -6.80 -0.57
N VAL A 112 10.14 -5.51 -0.90
CA VAL A 112 10.51 -5.00 -2.22
C VAL A 112 11.68 -4.03 -2.04
N LYS A 113 12.78 -4.20 -2.77
CA LYS A 113 13.89 -3.23 -2.72
C LYS A 113 13.46 -1.90 -3.35
N ARG A 114 13.80 -0.80 -2.68
CA ARG A 114 13.47 0.56 -3.14
C ARG A 114 14.32 1.01 -4.31
N TRP A 115 15.50 0.46 -4.48
CA TRP A 115 16.44 0.93 -5.49
C TRP A 115 17.23 -0.21 -6.14
N ARG A 116 17.79 0.11 -7.31
CA ARG A 116 18.76 -0.71 -8.04
C ARG A 116 19.96 0.14 -8.49
N ARG A 117 21.11 -0.50 -8.59
CA ARG A 117 22.29 0.05 -9.26
C ARG A 117 22.23 -0.25 -10.74
#